data_AF-A0A7S0JK14-F1
#
_entry.id   AF-A0A7S0JK14-F1
#
_cell.length_a   1.000
_cell.length_b   1.000
_cell.length_c   1.000
_cell.angle_alpha   90.00
_cell.angle_beta   90.00
_cell.angle_gamma   90.00
#
_symmetry.space_group_name_H-M   'P 1'
#
loop_
_entity.id
_entity.type
_entity.pdbx_description
1 polymer ?
#
loop_
_entity_poly.entity_id
_entity_poly.type
_entity_poly.pdbx_seq_one_letter_code
_entity_poly.pdbx_strand_id
1 'polypeptide(L)'
;MCLARPCSASRLQVRECFTRATSRGRRTGICLVLRLQRRSRTSSSSNPLMASSFTIRGRFASGASHRQCTPSSSAAAAVSSPFSRKVPIYYASAVAKKCMKIYSTYINMMNNQVRDAHAHGRNPWNFSFISNLSSTATLDDSRPLVIMASPGMLQSGTSRELFERWCPNKLNGLVMPGYSVKGTLAHQLVNSEPQTVKSAAGELLPVHLSIHYVSFSAHSDYAQTSEFIEKCNPLHVVHVHGAEEEMLRLQRELTKTFGKRTSFFAPKNVQPVLLPFKLPKVTDVIGSLARHTPEDGAPISGVCVLKDHKYTLLSPTGLRETTSLTNTTITQRPRFRYSGGARALVRALSRLVAVDEVHGNVVASGQDDGGTWRLQGDVTLTIDAKRQLATLEWDASPIADMIADAASATLLQLQARQLAPELKDEFVRAASQPEAAAGGAGGEASSADDESGRRVSAVLDLLAETYGSIAELPHIKSEGGERKREWQLTVCGSRALLRGDTVPFDVECDNADALDELKQVLARAQRVLEPLRLGALT
;
A
#
# COMPACT_ATOMS: atom_id res chain seq x y z
N MET A 1 -1.65 46.64 3.63
CA MET A 1 -0.60 45.88 2.94
C MET A 1 -0.31 44.66 3.81
N CYS A 2 -0.98 43.53 3.58
CA CYS A 2 -0.66 42.51 2.57
C CYS A 2 0.65 41.77 2.85
N LEU A 3 0.56 40.44 2.62
CA LEU A 3 1.59 39.41 2.56
C LEU A 3 1.99 38.82 3.94
N ALA A 4 2.25 37.54 4.11
CA ALA A 4 1.91 36.28 3.45
C ALA A 4 2.51 35.16 4.34
N ARG A 5 2.00 33.94 4.19
CA ARG A 5 2.39 32.64 4.83
C ARG A 5 3.90 32.42 5.11
N PRO A 6 4.21 31.40 5.93
CA PRO A 6 4.64 30.14 5.33
C PRO A 6 3.93 28.88 5.86
N CYS A 7 3.93 27.86 5.01
CA CYS A 7 3.51 26.48 5.25
C CYS A 7 4.65 25.61 5.80
N SER A 8 4.23 24.49 6.39
CA SER A 8 4.92 23.19 6.60
C SER A 8 5.81 23.00 7.82
N ALA A 9 5.41 22.08 8.71
CA ALA A 9 6.06 20.77 8.90
C ALA A 9 5.48 20.03 10.14
N SER A 10 4.74 18.96 9.84
CA SER A 10 4.88 17.62 10.43
C SER A 10 5.24 17.46 11.92
N ARG A 11 4.27 17.04 12.74
CA ARG A 11 4.52 16.04 13.80
C ARG A 11 3.43 14.97 13.76
N LEU A 12 3.75 13.88 13.06
CA LEU A 12 3.15 12.57 13.27
C LEU A 12 3.56 12.11 14.68
N GLN A 13 2.60 11.83 15.54
CA GLN A 13 2.80 10.91 16.66
C GLN A 13 1.85 9.73 16.46
N VAL A 14 2.45 8.61 16.07
CA VAL A 14 1.88 7.28 16.11
C VAL A 14 1.47 6.98 17.55
N ARG A 15 0.18 6.69 17.75
CA ARG A 15 -0.26 5.87 18.87
C ARG A 15 -1.29 4.87 18.36
N GLU A 16 -0.81 3.64 18.17
CA GLU A 16 -1.63 2.44 18.23
C GLU A 16 -2.44 2.43 19.54
N CYS A 17 -3.75 2.31 19.42
CA CYS A 17 -4.60 1.58 20.35
C CYS A 17 -6.03 1.55 19.79
N PHE A 18 -6.66 0.37 19.82
CA PHE A 18 -8.05 0.06 19.47
C PHE A 18 -8.38 -0.39 18.03
N THR A 19 -7.56 -1.26 17.47
CA THR A 19 -8.02 -2.36 16.59
C THR A 19 -8.58 -3.50 17.45
N ARG A 20 -9.77 -3.33 18.04
CA ARG A 20 -10.69 -4.39 18.53
C ARG A 20 -11.89 -3.76 19.27
N ALA A 21 -12.79 -3.09 18.56
CA ALA A 21 -14.13 -2.77 19.09
C ALA A 21 -15.20 -2.48 18.03
N THR A 22 -14.91 -2.57 16.74
CA THR A 22 -15.87 -2.28 15.66
C THR A 22 -16.43 -3.56 15.06
N SER A 23 -17.20 -4.32 15.85
CA SER A 23 -18.15 -5.32 15.29
C SER A 23 -19.49 -5.37 16.03
N ARG A 24 -19.71 -4.55 17.07
CA ARG A 24 -20.99 -4.46 17.80
C ARG A 24 -21.33 -3.04 18.23
N GLY A 25 -21.41 -2.11 17.28
CA GLY A 25 -21.93 -0.76 17.52
C GLY A 25 -23.45 -0.77 17.66
N ARG A 26 -23.99 -1.13 18.83
CA ARG A 26 -25.42 -0.89 19.13
C ARG A 26 -25.64 0.62 19.21
N ARG A 27 -26.25 1.22 18.18
CA ARG A 27 -26.73 2.60 18.22
C ARG A 27 -27.81 2.71 19.30
N THR A 28 -27.47 3.28 20.46
CA THR A 28 -28.41 3.53 21.55
C THR A 28 -29.10 4.87 21.30
N GLY A 29 -30.18 4.83 20.50
CA GLY A 29 -31.13 5.94 20.46
C GLY A 29 -31.88 6.09 21.78
N ILE A 30 -32.59 7.20 21.96
CA ILE A 30 -33.63 7.35 22.98
C ILE A 30 -34.96 7.51 22.23
N CYS A 31 -36.01 6.89 22.73
CA CYS A 31 -37.37 7.06 22.25
C CYS A 31 -38.17 7.83 23.31
N LEU A 32 -39.06 8.71 22.87
CA LEU A 32 -39.90 9.49 23.74
C LEU A 32 -41.29 8.87 23.76
N VAL A 33 -41.73 8.44 24.94
CA VAL A 33 -43.06 7.86 25.13
C VAL A 33 -43.88 8.85 25.96
N LEU A 34 -45.00 9.29 25.40
CA LEU A 34 -45.90 10.32 25.94
C LEU A 34 -47.20 9.68 26.39
N ARG A 35 -47.70 10.07 27.57
CA ARG A 35 -49.03 9.71 28.04
C ARG A 35 -49.84 10.97 28.33
N LEU A 36 -50.88 11.22 27.53
CA LEU A 36 -51.76 12.37 27.65
C LEU A 36 -53.17 11.93 28.06
N GLN A 37 -53.58 12.22 29.29
CA GLN A 37 -54.97 11.95 29.71
C GLN A 37 -55.85 13.18 29.43
N ARG A 38 -56.73 13.09 28.42
CA ARG A 38 -57.82 14.08 28.27
C ARG A 38 -58.79 13.93 29.45
N ARG A 39 -59.08 15.02 30.16
CA ARG A 39 -60.26 15.09 31.03
C ARG A 39 -61.51 15.12 30.15
N SER A 40 -62.47 14.24 30.43
CA SER A 40 -63.79 14.25 29.80
C SER A 40 -64.51 15.55 30.15
N ARG A 41 -64.79 16.37 29.14
CA ARG A 41 -65.96 17.26 29.17
C ARG A 41 -66.66 17.22 27.82
N THR A 42 -67.94 16.96 27.94
CA THR A 42 -68.99 16.89 26.93
C THR A 42 -69.13 18.21 26.18
N SER A 43 -68.94 18.21 24.86
CA SER A 43 -69.77 18.93 23.88
C SER A 43 -69.24 18.67 22.48
N SER A 44 -70.15 18.29 21.60
CA SER A 44 -70.01 18.10 20.17
C SER A 44 -69.48 19.34 19.44
N SER A 45 -68.88 19.10 18.26
CA SER A 45 -68.48 20.08 17.25
C SER A 45 -67.30 21.02 17.59
N SER A 46 -66.08 20.55 17.36
CA SER A 46 -65.02 21.37 16.75
C SER A 46 -63.82 20.49 16.36
N ASN A 47 -63.35 20.71 15.14
CA ASN A 47 -62.12 20.15 14.57
C ASN A 47 -60.91 20.36 15.49
N PRO A 48 -59.82 19.58 15.32
CA PRO A 48 -58.67 19.56 16.23
C PRO A 48 -57.84 20.86 16.15
N LEU A 49 -58.30 21.90 16.83
CA LEU A 49 -57.59 23.17 17.04
C LEU A 49 -56.49 23.09 18.12
N MET A 50 -56.33 21.94 18.78
CA MET A 50 -55.26 21.64 19.75
C MET A 50 -53.96 21.13 19.10
N ALA A 51 -53.84 21.20 17.77
CA ALA A 51 -52.60 20.96 17.03
C ALA A 51 -51.72 22.21 16.88
N SER A 52 -52.14 23.35 17.44
CA SER A 52 -51.35 24.57 17.42
C SER A 52 -50.44 24.65 18.66
N SER A 53 -49.12 24.63 18.41
CA SER A 53 -48.05 25.04 19.34
C SER A 53 -47.41 23.97 20.22
N PHE A 54 -46.89 22.89 19.63
CA PHE A 54 -45.63 22.29 20.12
C PHE A 54 -44.69 22.09 18.93
N THR A 55 -44.23 23.22 18.37
CA THR A 55 -43.21 23.21 17.31
C THR A 55 -41.83 23.27 17.96
N ILE A 56 -41.19 22.11 18.16
CA ILE A 56 -39.77 22.07 18.56
C ILE A 56 -38.93 22.40 17.31
N ARG A 57 -38.63 23.69 17.11
CA ARG A 57 -37.61 24.15 16.15
C ARG A 57 -36.24 24.17 16.84
N GLY A 58 -35.32 23.33 16.38
CA GLY A 58 -33.94 23.31 16.86
C GLY A 58 -32.97 22.68 15.86
N ARG A 59 -31.96 23.46 15.43
CA ARG A 59 -30.76 23.00 14.70
C ARG A 59 -29.72 22.43 15.69
N PHE A 60 -28.72 21.69 15.17
CA PHE A 60 -27.36 21.41 15.72
C PHE A 60 -27.00 19.98 16.24
N ALA A 61 -25.67 19.76 16.32
CA ALA A 61 -24.91 18.57 15.89
C ALA A 61 -24.59 17.44 16.93
N SER A 62 -24.53 16.21 16.40
CA SER A 62 -24.08 14.89 16.91
C SER A 62 -24.25 14.51 18.39
N GLY A 63 -24.96 13.39 18.60
CA GLY A 63 -25.26 12.78 19.91
C GLY A 63 -26.78 12.73 20.19
N ALA A 64 -27.57 12.20 19.25
CA ALA A 64 -29.02 12.39 19.16
C ALA A 64 -29.82 12.04 20.43
N SER A 65 -29.32 11.17 21.30
CA SER A 65 -30.01 10.78 22.53
C SER A 65 -29.91 11.85 23.63
N HIS A 66 -28.79 12.56 23.79
CA HIS A 66 -28.60 13.44 24.95
C HIS A 66 -29.02 14.88 24.71
N ARG A 67 -29.00 15.37 23.46
CA ARG A 67 -29.58 16.69 23.15
C ARG A 67 -31.12 16.73 23.24
N GLN A 68 -31.80 15.57 23.23
CA GLN A 68 -33.24 15.49 23.52
C GLN A 68 -33.56 15.84 24.98
N CYS A 69 -32.65 15.54 25.91
CA CYS A 69 -32.80 15.93 27.31
C CYS A 69 -32.48 17.40 27.56
N THR A 70 -31.94 18.12 26.57
CA THR A 70 -31.43 19.47 26.73
C THR A 70 -32.34 20.43 26.01
N PRO A 71 -33.09 21.29 26.71
CA PRO A 71 -33.82 22.31 26.03
C PRO A 71 -32.80 23.24 25.35
N SER A 72 -32.83 23.33 24.02
CA SER A 72 -32.33 24.53 23.36
C SER A 72 -33.01 25.76 24.00
N SER A 73 -32.42 26.94 23.89
CA SER A 73 -33.05 28.19 24.35
C SER A 73 -34.52 28.35 23.88
N SER A 74 -34.90 27.71 22.77
CA SER A 74 -36.28 27.60 22.28
C SER A 74 -37.18 26.60 23.05
N ALA A 75 -36.67 25.48 23.56
CA ALA A 75 -37.42 24.58 24.42
C ALA A 75 -37.51 25.10 25.86
N ALA A 76 -36.55 25.90 26.32
CA ALA A 76 -36.71 26.69 27.55
C ALA A 76 -37.86 27.71 27.42
N ALA A 77 -38.10 28.25 26.22
CA ALA A 77 -39.25 29.09 25.89
C ALA A 77 -40.57 28.30 25.72
N ALA A 78 -40.53 27.00 25.42
CA ALA A 78 -41.72 26.14 25.46
C ALA A 78 -42.06 25.69 26.90
N VAL A 79 -41.04 25.53 27.74
CA VAL A 79 -41.15 25.24 29.18
C VAL A 79 -41.63 26.45 29.98
N SER A 80 -41.64 27.66 29.41
CA SER A 80 -42.27 28.84 30.00
C SER A 80 -43.79 28.88 29.83
N SER A 81 -44.41 27.88 29.17
CA SER A 81 -45.86 27.77 29.16
C SER A 81 -46.37 27.34 30.56
N PRO A 82 -47.46 27.93 31.09
CA PRO A 82 -48.01 27.54 32.40
C PRO A 82 -48.42 26.06 32.50
N PHE A 83 -48.61 25.40 31.36
CA PHE A 83 -49.07 24.01 31.25
C PHE A 83 -47.93 22.99 31.43
N SER A 84 -46.72 23.29 30.98
CA SER A 84 -45.56 22.37 31.06
C SER A 84 -44.97 22.22 32.47
N ARG A 85 -45.28 23.13 33.41
CA ARG A 85 -44.80 23.04 34.80
C ARG A 85 -45.48 21.96 35.65
N LYS A 86 -46.55 21.33 35.15
CA LYS A 86 -47.39 20.37 35.92
C LYS A 86 -47.19 18.90 35.55
N VAL A 87 -46.49 18.58 34.47
CA VAL A 87 -46.32 17.21 33.97
C VAL A 87 -44.87 16.75 34.22
N PRO A 88 -44.64 15.67 34.96
CA PRO A 88 -43.29 15.19 35.24
C PRO A 88 -42.63 14.61 33.98
N ILE A 89 -41.35 14.93 33.80
CA ILE A 89 -40.52 14.44 32.70
C ILE A 89 -39.39 13.59 33.28
N TYR A 90 -39.32 12.35 32.82
CA TYR A 90 -38.30 11.39 33.25
C TYR A 90 -37.36 11.01 32.11
N TYR A 91 -36.09 10.79 32.42
CA TYR A 91 -35.20 10.02 31.56
C TYR A 91 -34.89 8.67 32.22
N ALA A 92 -35.13 7.58 31.49
CA ALA A 92 -34.96 6.22 31.95
C ALA A 92 -33.75 5.58 31.25
N SER A 93 -32.55 5.89 31.76
CA SER A 93 -31.31 5.31 31.24
C SER A 93 -30.15 5.41 32.24
N ALA A 94 -29.63 4.25 32.66
CA ALA A 94 -28.45 4.16 33.51
C ALA A 94 -27.19 4.75 32.83
N VAL A 95 -27.10 4.63 31.51
CA VAL A 95 -26.00 5.20 30.71
C VAL A 95 -26.14 6.73 30.67
N ALA A 96 -27.35 7.25 30.51
CA ALA A 96 -27.55 8.69 30.43
C ALA A 96 -27.07 9.42 31.69
N LYS A 97 -27.31 8.84 32.88
CA LYS A 97 -26.80 9.40 34.15
C LYS A 97 -25.28 9.56 34.14
N LYS A 98 -24.54 8.56 33.63
CA LYS A 98 -23.06 8.62 33.55
C LYS A 98 -22.61 9.63 32.51
N CYS A 99 -23.27 9.64 31.36
CA CYS A 99 -22.96 10.57 30.29
C CYS A 99 -23.16 12.03 30.70
N MET A 100 -24.18 12.38 31.49
CA MET A 100 -24.34 13.76 32.00
C MET A 100 -23.07 14.30 32.69
N LYS A 101 -22.36 13.45 33.45
CA LYS A 101 -21.07 13.82 34.07
C LYS A 101 -19.99 14.10 33.02
N ILE A 102 -19.92 13.29 31.97
CA ILE A 102 -18.99 13.50 30.84
C ILE A 102 -19.30 14.83 30.14
N TYR A 103 -20.57 15.10 29.87
CA TYR A 103 -21.02 16.34 29.24
C TYR A 103 -20.69 17.58 30.08
N SER A 104 -20.76 17.50 31.41
CA SER A 104 -20.33 18.59 32.29
C SER A 104 -18.80 18.76 32.32
N THR A 105 -18.03 17.66 32.26
CA THR A 105 -16.56 17.73 32.30
C THR A 105 -15.97 18.30 31.01
N TYR A 106 -16.49 17.91 29.85
CA TYR A 106 -15.96 18.30 28.53
C TYR A 106 -16.68 19.51 27.94
N ILE A 107 -16.96 20.53 28.75
CA ILE A 107 -17.65 21.75 28.33
C ILE A 107 -16.90 22.51 27.22
N ASN A 108 -15.57 22.40 27.19
CA ASN A 108 -14.72 23.07 26.21
C ASN A 108 -14.90 22.55 24.77
N MET A 109 -15.48 21.36 24.60
CA MET A 109 -15.81 20.80 23.27
C MET A 109 -17.20 21.24 22.77
N MET A 110 -17.94 22.03 23.56
CA MET A 110 -19.27 22.54 23.19
C MET A 110 -19.16 23.85 22.41
N ASN A 111 -20.29 24.30 21.85
CA ASN A 111 -20.37 25.60 21.20
C ASN A 111 -20.16 26.75 22.20
N ASN A 112 -19.88 27.95 21.67
CA ASN A 112 -19.60 29.12 22.50
C ASN A 112 -20.78 29.46 23.44
N GLN A 113 -22.03 29.33 22.98
CA GLN A 113 -23.21 29.58 23.81
C GLN A 113 -23.22 28.77 25.12
N VAL A 114 -22.90 27.48 25.05
CA VAL A 114 -22.87 26.59 26.23
C VAL A 114 -21.65 26.91 27.10
N ARG A 115 -20.50 27.21 26.48
CA ARG A 115 -19.29 27.62 27.21
C ARG A 115 -19.50 28.93 27.98
N ASP A 116 -20.14 29.91 27.34
CA ASP A 116 -20.46 31.20 27.94
C ASP A 116 -21.49 31.03 29.07
N ALA A 117 -22.56 30.26 28.85
CA ALA A 117 -23.54 29.99 29.90
C ALA A 117 -22.89 29.34 31.14
N HIS A 118 -21.98 28.38 30.91
CA HIS A 118 -21.22 27.74 31.98
C HIS A 118 -20.29 28.73 32.70
N ALA A 119 -19.60 29.62 31.96
CA ALA A 119 -18.76 30.67 32.55
C ALA A 119 -19.58 31.63 33.44
N HIS A 120 -20.85 31.87 33.10
CA HIS A 120 -21.79 32.65 33.92
C HIS A 120 -22.50 31.82 35.01
N GLY A 121 -21.96 30.64 35.37
CA GLY A 121 -22.48 29.80 36.45
C GLY A 121 -23.76 29.02 36.13
N ARG A 122 -24.22 29.01 34.87
CA ARG A 122 -25.41 28.27 34.44
C ARG A 122 -24.99 26.95 33.79
N ASN A 123 -25.19 25.83 34.51
CA ASN A 123 -24.95 24.51 33.95
C ASN A 123 -26.20 24.01 33.20
N PRO A 124 -26.16 23.85 31.86
CA PRO A 124 -27.32 23.40 31.08
C PRO A 124 -27.73 21.95 31.37
N TRP A 125 -26.90 21.16 32.05
CA TRP A 125 -27.15 19.76 32.38
C TRP A 125 -27.73 19.56 33.78
N ASN A 126 -27.88 20.64 34.56
CA ASN A 126 -28.60 20.60 35.83
C ASN A 126 -30.08 20.93 35.60
N PHE A 127 -30.88 19.91 35.33
CA PHE A 127 -32.29 20.08 34.98
C PHE A 127 -33.17 20.29 36.22
N SER A 128 -33.98 21.35 36.24
CA SER A 128 -34.92 21.61 37.35
C SER A 128 -36.20 20.78 37.28
N PHE A 129 -36.62 20.36 36.07
CA PHE A 129 -37.91 19.71 35.81
C PHE A 129 -37.79 18.29 35.24
N ILE A 130 -36.55 17.81 35.04
CA ILE A 130 -36.28 16.50 34.45
C ILE A 130 -35.55 15.65 35.49
N SER A 131 -36.11 14.49 35.82
CA SER A 131 -35.55 13.58 36.83
C SER A 131 -35.20 12.22 36.24
N ASN A 132 -34.30 11.51 36.91
CA ASN A 132 -33.87 10.17 36.50
C ASN A 132 -34.84 9.12 37.04
N LEU A 133 -35.29 8.21 36.18
CA LEU A 133 -36.02 7.03 36.60
C LEU A 133 -35.07 5.84 36.76
N SER A 134 -34.90 5.35 37.99
CA SER A 134 -34.04 4.21 38.31
C SER A 134 -34.66 2.87 37.90
N SER A 135 -35.98 2.71 38.04
CA SER A 135 -36.73 1.50 37.69
C SER A 135 -38.12 1.83 37.17
N THR A 136 -38.61 1.02 36.22
CA THR A 136 -40.00 1.08 35.71
C THR A 136 -41.03 0.61 36.73
N ALA A 137 -40.62 -0.17 37.73
CA ALA A 137 -41.52 -0.70 38.77
C ALA A 137 -41.98 0.39 39.75
N THR A 138 -41.15 1.40 39.99
CA THR A 138 -41.46 2.52 40.91
C THR A 138 -42.26 3.63 40.24
N LEU A 139 -42.65 3.45 38.98
CA LEU A 139 -43.30 4.47 38.18
C LEU A 139 -44.81 4.52 38.48
N ASP A 140 -45.27 5.67 38.98
CA ASP A 140 -46.69 5.97 39.12
C ASP A 140 -47.30 6.39 37.77
N ASP A 141 -47.92 5.42 37.12
CA ASP A 141 -48.59 5.54 35.83
C ASP A 141 -50.03 6.10 35.94
N SER A 142 -50.45 6.62 37.10
CA SER A 142 -51.81 7.16 37.28
C SER A 142 -52.02 8.56 36.68
N ARG A 143 -50.95 9.30 36.40
CA ARG A 143 -50.98 10.69 35.91
C ARG A 143 -50.35 10.85 34.53
N PRO A 144 -50.69 11.90 33.76
CA PRO A 144 -49.95 12.25 32.55
C PRO A 144 -48.46 12.46 32.87
N LEU A 145 -47.60 11.86 32.07
CA LEU A 145 -46.15 11.94 32.25
C LEU A 145 -45.43 11.74 30.91
N VAL A 146 -44.16 12.14 30.88
CA VAL A 146 -43.29 12.02 29.71
C VAL A 146 -42.06 11.20 30.07
N ILE A 147 -41.75 10.15 29.31
CA ILE A 147 -40.54 9.34 29.54
C ILE A 147 -39.68 9.29 28.28
N MET A 148 -38.42 9.66 28.44
CA MET A 148 -37.35 9.42 27.49
C MET A 148 -36.63 8.12 27.86
N ALA A 149 -36.87 7.05 27.10
CA ALA A 149 -36.33 5.73 27.39
C ALA A 149 -35.35 5.25 26.31
N SER A 150 -34.29 4.56 26.74
CA SER A 150 -33.38 3.83 25.85
C SER A 150 -33.66 2.32 25.89
N PRO A 151 -33.41 1.56 24.80
CA PRO A 151 -32.92 1.94 23.47
C PRO A 151 -33.99 2.42 22.46
N GLY A 152 -33.65 3.41 21.65
CA GLY A 152 -34.58 4.09 20.73
C GLY A 152 -35.12 3.28 19.56
N MET A 153 -34.64 2.04 19.35
CA MET A 153 -35.15 1.13 18.31
C MET A 153 -36.18 0.10 18.84
N LEU A 154 -36.58 0.21 20.12
CA LEU A 154 -37.62 -0.62 20.76
C LEU A 154 -37.37 -2.13 20.62
N GLN A 155 -36.10 -2.55 20.66
CA GLN A 155 -35.73 -3.95 20.56
C GLN A 155 -35.82 -4.68 21.91
N SER A 156 -35.46 -4.00 23.00
CA SER A 156 -35.38 -4.58 24.35
C SER A 156 -35.32 -3.48 25.40
N GLY A 157 -35.27 -3.85 26.68
CA GLY A 157 -35.05 -2.94 27.81
C GLY A 157 -36.22 -2.01 28.11
N THR A 158 -35.96 -0.97 28.89
CA THR A 158 -36.98 -0.07 29.44
C THR A 158 -37.88 0.57 28.39
N SER A 159 -37.34 0.98 27.25
CA SER A 159 -38.16 1.54 26.18
C SER A 159 -39.16 0.53 25.59
N ARG A 160 -38.78 -0.76 25.54
CA ARG A 160 -39.64 -1.83 25.03
C ARG A 160 -40.72 -2.21 26.05
N GLU A 161 -40.33 -2.34 27.32
CA GLU A 161 -41.27 -2.61 28.43
C GLU A 161 -42.36 -1.52 28.53
N LEU A 162 -41.96 -0.24 28.48
CA LEU A 162 -42.90 0.88 28.52
C LEU A 162 -43.81 0.92 27.28
N PHE A 163 -43.26 0.60 26.11
CA PHE A 163 -44.06 0.49 24.88
C PHE A 163 -45.13 -0.60 25.01
N GLU A 164 -44.76 -1.81 25.44
CA GLU A 164 -45.72 -2.93 25.58
C GLU A 164 -46.79 -2.63 26.63
N ARG A 165 -46.42 -1.96 27.73
CA ARG A 165 -47.37 -1.54 28.78
C ARG A 165 -48.40 -0.52 28.27
N TRP A 166 -48.02 0.32 27.32
CA TRP A 166 -48.82 1.50 26.93
C TRP A 166 -49.41 1.42 25.51
N CYS A 167 -48.97 0.49 24.67
CA CYS A 167 -49.46 0.33 23.29
C CYS A 167 -50.97 0.07 23.14
N PRO A 168 -51.67 -0.64 24.06
CA PRO A 168 -53.10 -0.92 23.87
C PRO A 168 -54.01 0.30 24.07
N ASN A 169 -53.49 1.38 24.64
CA ASN A 169 -54.29 2.54 25.01
C ASN A 169 -54.08 3.71 24.05
N LYS A 170 -55.15 4.10 23.35
CA LYS A 170 -55.20 5.22 22.39
C LYS A 170 -54.90 6.61 22.95
N LEU A 171 -54.90 6.77 24.27
CA LEU A 171 -54.53 8.03 24.94
C LEU A 171 -53.01 8.23 25.01
N ASN A 172 -52.24 7.19 24.70
CA ASN A 172 -50.80 7.24 24.69
C ASN A 172 -50.28 7.62 23.30
N GLY A 173 -49.05 8.12 23.29
CA GLY A 173 -48.33 8.49 22.09
C GLY A 173 -46.88 8.04 22.15
N LEU A 174 -46.36 7.61 21.01
CA LEU A 174 -44.98 7.24 20.79
C LEU A 174 -44.36 8.24 19.83
N VAL A 175 -43.32 8.95 20.28
CA VAL A 175 -42.55 9.86 19.43
C VAL A 175 -41.20 9.23 19.11
N MET A 176 -40.97 9.00 17.83
CA MET A 176 -39.76 8.41 17.28
C MET A 176 -38.86 9.53 16.77
N PRO A 177 -37.74 9.82 17.46
CA PRO A 177 -37.00 11.04 17.22
C PRO A 177 -35.83 10.89 16.22
N GLY A 178 -35.64 9.71 15.63
CA GLY A 178 -34.49 9.46 14.76
C GLY A 178 -34.66 8.23 13.89
N TYR A 179 -33.76 8.11 12.91
CA TYR A 179 -33.80 7.03 11.92
C TYR A 179 -33.76 5.64 12.57
N SER A 180 -34.69 4.78 12.16
CA SER A 180 -34.79 3.39 12.56
C SER A 180 -34.34 2.46 11.45
N VAL A 181 -33.43 1.53 11.78
CA VAL A 181 -32.89 0.55 10.83
C VAL A 181 -33.96 -0.47 10.44
N LYS A 182 -33.97 -0.86 9.16
CA LYS A 182 -34.86 -1.92 8.63
C LYS A 182 -34.70 -3.21 9.45
N GLY A 183 -35.82 -3.85 9.76
CA GLY A 183 -35.87 -5.05 10.61
C GLY A 183 -36.03 -4.77 12.11
N THR A 184 -36.04 -3.51 12.54
CA THR A 184 -36.37 -3.16 13.93
C THR A 184 -37.87 -2.90 14.12
N LEU A 185 -38.37 -3.11 15.35
CA LEU A 185 -39.75 -2.81 15.72
C LEU A 185 -40.07 -1.33 15.48
N ALA A 186 -39.16 -0.43 15.85
CA ALA A 186 -39.26 1.00 15.57
C ALA A 186 -39.53 1.29 14.08
N HIS A 187 -38.81 0.61 13.18
CA HIS A 187 -38.99 0.79 11.74
C HIS A 187 -40.34 0.25 11.25
N GLN A 188 -40.77 -0.90 11.77
CA GLN A 188 -42.10 -1.46 11.46
C GLN A 188 -43.23 -0.54 11.92
N LEU A 189 -43.13 0.01 13.14
CA LEU A 189 -44.12 0.92 13.70
C LEU A 189 -44.28 2.20 12.88
N VAL A 190 -43.17 2.79 12.41
CA VAL A 190 -43.20 4.03 11.63
C VAL A 190 -43.64 3.81 10.18
N ASN A 191 -43.24 2.70 9.55
CA ASN A 191 -43.47 2.50 8.11
C ASN A 191 -44.72 1.68 7.79
N SER A 192 -45.18 0.83 8.71
CA SER A 192 -46.26 -0.14 8.44
C SER A 192 -47.47 0.04 9.34
N GLU A 193 -47.38 0.88 10.38
CA GLU A 193 -48.45 1.15 11.36
C GLU A 193 -49.31 -0.10 11.70
N PRO A 194 -48.68 -1.20 12.17
CA PRO A 194 -49.38 -2.46 12.34
C PRO A 194 -50.43 -2.37 13.45
N GLN A 195 -51.59 -3.00 13.24
CA GLN A 195 -52.66 -3.07 14.27
C GLN A 195 -52.25 -3.91 15.48
N THR A 196 -51.34 -4.87 15.31
CA THR A 196 -50.85 -5.74 16.38
C THR A 196 -49.33 -5.88 16.33
N VAL A 197 -48.71 -6.03 17.50
CA VAL A 197 -47.27 -6.26 17.66
C VAL A 197 -47.05 -7.44 18.61
N LYS A 198 -46.06 -8.28 18.28
CA LYS A 198 -45.63 -9.37 19.15
C LYS A 198 -44.80 -8.83 20.32
N SER A 199 -45.22 -9.13 21.55
CA SER A 199 -44.51 -8.80 22.79
C SER A 199 -43.23 -9.61 22.94
N ALA A 200 -42.35 -9.20 23.85
CA ALA A 200 -41.15 -9.95 24.20
C ALA A 200 -41.47 -11.34 24.78
N ALA A 201 -42.62 -11.49 25.43
CA ALA A 201 -43.14 -12.77 25.93
C ALA A 201 -43.82 -13.62 24.83
N GLY A 202 -44.00 -13.07 23.62
CA GLY A 202 -44.54 -13.76 22.46
C GLY A 202 -46.04 -13.57 22.22
N GLU A 203 -46.72 -12.81 23.08
CA GLU A 203 -48.14 -12.48 22.97
C GLU A 203 -48.40 -11.42 21.90
N LEU A 204 -49.59 -11.40 21.29
CA LEU A 204 -49.96 -10.35 20.34
C LEU A 204 -50.67 -9.21 21.09
N LEU A 205 -50.06 -8.03 21.08
CA LEU A 205 -50.59 -6.82 21.71
C LEU A 205 -51.23 -5.91 20.64
N PRO A 206 -52.45 -5.38 20.88
CA PRO A 206 -53.04 -4.38 20.01
C PRO A 206 -52.30 -3.04 20.12
N VAL A 207 -52.05 -2.39 18.99
CA VAL A 207 -51.39 -1.09 18.93
C VAL A 207 -52.45 -0.03 18.63
N HIS A 208 -52.87 0.70 19.67
CA HIS A 208 -53.83 1.81 19.55
C HIS A 208 -53.21 3.18 19.83
N LEU A 209 -52.01 3.23 20.39
CA LEU A 209 -51.31 4.49 20.65
C LEU A 209 -51.01 5.24 19.33
N SER A 210 -50.91 6.56 19.43
CA SER A 210 -50.52 7.40 18.29
C SER A 210 -49.01 7.33 18.05
N ILE A 211 -48.57 7.18 16.80
CA ILE A 211 -47.15 7.10 16.45
C ILE A 211 -46.78 8.35 15.66
N HIS A 212 -45.76 9.07 16.11
CA HIS A 212 -45.27 10.28 15.45
C HIS A 212 -43.77 10.18 15.19
N TYR A 213 -43.37 10.35 13.93
CA TYR A 213 -41.97 10.45 13.56
C TYR A 213 -41.55 11.92 13.46
N VAL A 214 -40.55 12.31 14.25
CA VAL A 214 -39.96 13.65 14.20
C VAL A 214 -38.46 13.50 14.09
N SER A 215 -37.89 13.75 12.91
CA SER A 215 -36.45 13.57 12.70
C SER A 215 -35.64 14.63 13.45
N PHE A 216 -34.94 14.22 14.51
CA PHE A 216 -33.89 14.99 15.18
C PHE A 216 -32.50 14.45 14.80
N SER A 217 -32.35 14.12 13.52
CA SER A 217 -31.10 13.60 12.97
C SER A 217 -30.07 14.72 12.90
N ALA A 218 -28.96 14.55 13.61
CA ALA A 218 -27.84 15.49 13.57
C ALA A 218 -26.89 15.22 12.39
N HIS A 219 -27.48 15.03 11.22
CA HIS A 219 -26.81 14.81 9.95
C HIS A 219 -26.94 16.06 9.08
N SER A 220 -25.99 16.25 8.17
CA SER A 220 -26.08 17.33 7.19
C SER A 220 -27.18 17.02 6.17
N ASP A 221 -27.86 18.06 5.71
CA ASP A 221 -28.73 17.98 4.54
C ASP A 221 -27.94 18.15 3.23
N TYR A 222 -28.64 18.10 2.10
CA TYR A 222 -28.04 18.30 0.79
C TYR A 222 -27.38 19.67 0.66
N ALA A 223 -28.05 20.74 1.10
CA ALA A 223 -27.55 22.11 0.95
C ALA A 223 -26.24 22.31 1.73
N GLN A 224 -26.19 21.84 2.98
CA GLN A 224 -25.00 21.88 3.82
C GLN A 224 -23.86 21.03 3.26
N THR A 225 -24.17 19.84 2.74
CA THR A 225 -23.15 18.95 2.15
C THR A 225 -22.59 19.53 0.85
N SER A 226 -23.44 20.12 0.00
CA SER A 226 -23.02 20.80 -1.23
C SER A 226 -22.14 22.01 -0.93
N GLU A 227 -22.55 22.87 0.01
CA GLU A 227 -21.78 24.04 0.44
C GLU A 227 -20.40 23.62 1.02
N PHE A 228 -20.35 22.52 1.76
CA PHE A 228 -19.10 21.98 2.29
C PHE A 228 -18.15 21.53 1.18
N ILE A 229 -18.65 20.81 0.17
CA ILE A 229 -17.86 20.36 -0.98
C ILE A 229 -17.35 21.57 -1.79
N GLU A 230 -18.20 22.57 -2.00
CA GLU A 230 -17.83 23.80 -2.69
C GLU A 230 -16.69 24.54 -1.98
N LYS A 231 -16.77 24.66 -0.64
CA LYS A 231 -15.74 25.31 0.18
C LYS A 231 -14.41 24.53 0.19
N CYS A 232 -14.47 23.20 0.20
CA CYS A 232 -13.27 22.36 0.20
C CYS A 232 -12.63 22.23 -1.19
N ASN A 233 -13.41 22.37 -2.26
CA ASN A 233 -13.00 22.14 -3.65
C ASN A 233 -12.13 20.87 -3.85
N PRO A 234 -12.60 19.68 -3.42
CA PRO A 234 -11.81 18.45 -3.50
C PRO A 234 -11.73 17.90 -4.94
N LEU A 235 -10.64 17.21 -5.27
CA LEU A 235 -10.49 16.48 -6.54
C LEU A 235 -11.34 15.20 -6.57
N HIS A 236 -11.47 14.53 -5.41
CA HIS A 236 -12.17 13.26 -5.28
C HIS A 236 -13.05 13.27 -4.02
N VAL A 237 -14.29 12.81 -4.16
CA VAL A 237 -15.26 12.66 -3.05
C VAL A 237 -15.74 11.22 -3.00
N VAL A 238 -15.64 10.60 -1.82
CA VAL A 238 -16.08 9.22 -1.59
C VAL A 238 -17.24 9.20 -0.61
N HIS A 239 -18.41 8.79 -1.08
CA HIS A 239 -19.63 8.64 -0.29
C HIS A 239 -19.57 7.36 0.53
N VAL A 240 -19.80 7.48 1.83
CA VAL A 240 -19.85 6.36 2.78
C VAL A 240 -20.98 6.61 3.79
N HIS A 241 -21.34 5.57 4.56
CA HIS A 241 -22.31 5.67 5.66
C HIS A 241 -23.68 6.26 5.24
N GLY A 242 -24.23 5.82 4.12
CA GLY A 242 -25.61 6.11 3.70
C GLY A 242 -26.33 4.86 3.19
N ALA A 243 -27.65 4.97 2.99
CA ALA A 243 -28.40 3.95 2.26
C ALA A 243 -27.99 3.98 0.77
N GLU A 244 -27.89 2.80 0.14
CA GLU A 244 -27.37 2.67 -1.24
C GLU A 244 -28.09 3.60 -2.23
N GLU A 245 -29.42 3.57 -2.24
CA GLU A 245 -30.23 4.39 -3.16
C GLU A 245 -30.05 5.90 -2.93
N GLU A 246 -30.08 6.34 -1.67
CA GLU A 246 -29.92 7.75 -1.31
C GLU A 246 -28.50 8.26 -1.57
N MET A 247 -27.48 7.41 -1.36
CA MET A 247 -26.09 7.76 -1.71
C MET A 247 -25.93 7.92 -3.23
N LEU A 248 -26.49 7.01 -4.02
CA LEU A 248 -26.43 7.10 -5.48
C LEU A 248 -27.20 8.31 -6.01
N ARG A 249 -28.33 8.67 -5.38
CA ARG A 249 -29.08 9.90 -5.69
C ARG A 249 -28.24 11.15 -5.38
N LEU A 250 -27.64 11.21 -4.20
CA LEU A 250 -26.76 12.30 -3.80
C LEU A 250 -25.56 12.45 -4.75
N GLN A 251 -24.92 11.34 -5.10
CA GLN A 251 -23.81 11.29 -6.03
C GLN A 251 -24.20 11.87 -7.40
N ARG A 252 -25.36 11.48 -7.95
CA ARG A 252 -25.87 11.99 -9.24
C ARG A 252 -26.07 13.50 -9.21
N GLU A 253 -26.71 14.02 -8.16
CA GLU A 253 -26.95 15.46 -8.05
C GLU A 253 -25.65 16.25 -7.87
N LEU A 254 -24.72 15.77 -7.06
CA LEU A 254 -23.41 16.44 -6.89
C LEU A 254 -22.55 16.35 -8.15
N THR A 255 -22.64 15.25 -8.91
CA THR A 255 -21.93 15.11 -10.19
C THR A 255 -22.45 16.09 -11.23
N LYS A 256 -23.77 16.38 -11.26
CA LYS A 256 -24.32 17.42 -12.15
C LYS A 256 -23.74 18.80 -11.85
N THR A 257 -23.59 19.14 -10.57
CA THR A 257 -23.10 20.46 -10.13
C THR A 257 -21.57 20.59 -10.24
N PHE A 258 -20.82 19.58 -9.82
CA PHE A 258 -19.36 19.66 -9.62
C PHE A 258 -18.54 18.69 -10.50
N GLY A 259 -19.18 17.86 -11.33
CA GLY A 259 -18.53 16.77 -12.07
C GLY A 259 -17.43 17.20 -13.06
N LYS A 260 -17.36 18.49 -13.42
CA LYS A 260 -16.27 19.03 -14.24
C LYS A 260 -14.92 19.09 -13.50
N ARG A 261 -14.93 19.21 -12.18
CA ARG A 261 -13.73 19.42 -11.35
C ARG A 261 -13.49 18.31 -10.34
N THR A 262 -14.55 17.62 -9.92
CA THR A 262 -14.51 16.65 -8.83
C THR A 262 -15.07 15.31 -9.30
N SER A 263 -14.34 14.22 -9.02
CA SER A 263 -14.84 12.85 -9.23
C SER A 263 -15.56 12.35 -7.98
N PHE A 264 -16.75 11.77 -8.17
CA PHE A 264 -17.56 11.24 -7.08
C PHE A 264 -17.62 9.71 -7.13
N PHE A 265 -17.43 9.06 -5.98
CA PHE A 265 -17.43 7.61 -5.82
C PHE A 265 -18.42 7.19 -4.72
N ALA A 266 -19.12 6.08 -4.92
CA ALA A 266 -19.97 5.44 -3.90
C ALA A 266 -19.66 3.93 -3.85
N PRO A 267 -18.49 3.53 -3.29
CA PRO A 267 -18.05 2.15 -3.31
C PRO A 267 -18.91 1.27 -2.40
N LYS A 268 -19.11 0.03 -2.83
CA LYS A 268 -19.67 -1.03 -1.96
C LYS A 268 -18.63 -1.48 -0.93
N ASN A 269 -19.08 -2.16 0.11
CA ASN A 269 -18.16 -2.78 1.07
C ASN A 269 -17.18 -3.70 0.32
N VAL A 270 -15.90 -3.62 0.68
CA VAL A 270 -14.79 -4.38 0.05
C VAL A 270 -14.44 -3.93 -1.38
N GLN A 271 -15.13 -2.95 -1.95
CA GLN A 271 -14.75 -2.39 -3.25
C GLN A 271 -13.59 -1.40 -3.10
N PRO A 272 -12.42 -1.62 -3.73
CA PRO A 272 -11.31 -0.68 -3.70
C PRO A 272 -11.64 0.56 -4.55
N VAL A 273 -11.16 1.73 -4.10
CA VAL A 273 -11.18 2.97 -4.87
C VAL A 273 -9.73 3.34 -5.21
N LEU A 274 -9.39 3.29 -6.50
CA LEU A 274 -8.04 3.59 -6.98
C LEU A 274 -7.97 5.06 -7.40
N LEU A 275 -7.14 5.84 -6.70
CA LEU A 275 -6.91 7.25 -6.99
C LEU A 275 -5.46 7.46 -7.41
N PRO A 276 -5.17 7.72 -8.70
CA PRO A 276 -3.81 7.94 -9.17
C PRO A 276 -3.31 9.33 -8.76
N PHE A 277 -2.26 9.39 -7.94
CA PHE A 277 -1.60 10.63 -7.57
C PHE A 277 -0.30 10.79 -8.37
N LYS A 278 -0.32 11.69 -9.37
CA LYS A 278 0.90 12.13 -10.06
C LYS A 278 1.58 13.21 -9.23
N LEU A 279 2.34 12.79 -8.22
CA LEU A 279 3.19 13.70 -7.46
C LEU A 279 4.49 13.90 -8.22
N PRO A 280 4.87 15.15 -8.59
CA PRO A 280 6.20 15.39 -9.10
C PRO A 280 7.20 14.97 -8.02
N LYS A 281 8.14 14.08 -8.39
CA LYS A 281 9.24 13.72 -7.49
C LYS A 281 10.23 14.87 -7.49
N VAL A 282 10.13 15.73 -6.48
CA VAL A 282 11.10 16.80 -6.25
C VAL A 282 12.23 16.21 -5.41
N THR A 283 13.47 16.49 -5.82
CA THR A 283 14.67 16.12 -5.05
C THR A 283 15.41 17.39 -4.68
N ASP A 284 15.88 17.44 -3.44
CA ASP A 284 16.74 18.54 -3.00
C ASP A 284 18.18 18.19 -3.31
N VAL A 285 18.93 19.10 -3.92
CA VAL A 285 20.38 18.97 -4.10
C VAL A 285 21.07 19.60 -2.90
N ILE A 286 21.95 18.87 -2.22
CA ILE A 286 22.61 19.33 -0.99
C ILE A 286 24.13 19.17 -1.10
N GLY A 287 24.85 20.08 -0.45
CA GLY A 287 26.31 20.01 -0.30
C GLY A 287 27.05 20.65 -1.48
N SER A 288 28.16 20.05 -1.89
CA SER A 288 29.03 20.57 -2.94
C SER A 288 28.32 20.67 -4.31
N LEU A 289 27.37 19.77 -4.60
CA LEU A 289 26.55 19.81 -5.81
C LEU A 289 25.63 21.03 -5.90
N ALA A 290 25.33 21.67 -4.76
CA ALA A 290 24.48 22.86 -4.69
C ALA A 290 25.28 24.17 -4.75
N ARG A 291 26.61 24.12 -4.96
CA ARG A 291 27.45 25.33 -5.02
C ARG A 291 27.19 26.19 -6.25
N HIS A 292 26.81 25.55 -7.36
CA HIS A 292 26.40 26.22 -8.58
C HIS A 292 24.92 25.97 -8.80
N THR A 293 24.20 27.00 -9.21
CA THR A 293 22.81 26.86 -9.62
C THR A 293 22.78 25.98 -10.87
N PRO A 294 22.03 24.85 -10.87
CA PRO A 294 21.96 24.00 -12.05
C PRO A 294 21.25 24.75 -13.18
N GLU A 295 21.84 24.70 -14.37
CA GLU A 295 21.24 25.20 -15.61
C GLU A 295 20.33 24.13 -16.23
N ASP A 296 19.30 24.56 -16.95
CA ASP A 296 18.38 23.63 -17.62
C ASP A 296 19.13 22.81 -18.67
N GLY A 297 19.03 21.48 -18.59
CA GLY A 297 19.75 20.54 -19.46
C GLY A 297 21.19 20.21 -19.04
N ALA A 298 21.75 20.85 -18.00
CA ALA A 298 23.07 20.48 -17.50
C ALA A 298 23.05 19.11 -16.81
N PRO A 299 24.01 18.20 -17.11
CA PRO A 299 24.07 16.90 -16.46
C PRO A 299 24.47 17.06 -14.99
N ILE A 300 23.71 16.45 -14.09
CA ILE A 300 24.01 16.39 -12.66
C ILE A 300 24.25 14.93 -12.29
N SER A 301 25.43 14.62 -11.76
CA SER A 301 25.79 13.30 -11.27
C SER A 301 25.96 13.32 -9.75
N GLY A 302 25.45 12.29 -9.08
CA GLY A 302 25.48 12.21 -7.62
C GLY A 302 24.79 10.96 -7.09
N VAL A 303 24.83 10.80 -5.79
CA VAL A 303 24.15 9.73 -5.05
C VAL A 303 22.78 10.25 -4.61
N CYS A 304 21.72 9.58 -5.04
CA CYS A 304 20.35 9.89 -4.62
C CYS A 304 19.98 9.05 -3.40
N VAL A 305 19.68 9.71 -2.29
CA VAL A 305 19.30 9.07 -1.03
C VAL A 305 17.80 9.30 -0.80
N LEU A 306 17.06 8.21 -0.60
CA LEU A 306 15.66 8.24 -0.20
C LEU A 306 15.56 8.00 1.30
N LYS A 307 15.10 9.02 2.03
CA LYS A 307 14.81 8.91 3.47
C LYS A 307 13.46 9.55 3.77
N ASP A 308 12.58 8.84 4.46
CA ASP A 308 11.25 9.33 4.86
C ASP A 308 10.43 9.93 3.70
N HIS A 309 10.45 9.27 2.54
CA HIS A 309 9.81 9.74 1.28
C HIS A 309 10.37 11.03 0.68
N LYS A 310 11.49 11.54 1.20
CA LYS A 310 12.23 12.68 0.65
C LYS A 310 13.44 12.18 -0.15
N TYR A 311 13.51 12.58 -1.41
CA TYR A 311 14.67 12.36 -2.25
C TYR A 311 15.68 13.49 -2.03
N THR A 312 16.94 13.13 -1.80
CA THR A 312 18.04 14.07 -1.65
C THR A 312 19.19 13.63 -2.55
N LEU A 313 19.70 14.54 -3.38
CA LEU A 313 20.84 14.30 -4.26
C LEU A 313 22.09 14.91 -3.65
N LEU A 314 23.14 14.10 -3.52
CA LEU A 314 24.37 14.42 -2.80
C LEU A 314 25.59 14.04 -3.62
N SER A 315 26.70 14.77 -3.46
CA SER A 315 28.00 14.28 -3.94
C SER A 315 28.41 13.04 -3.13
N PRO A 316 29.15 12.07 -3.72
CA PRO A 316 29.70 10.94 -2.98
C PRO A 316 30.51 11.37 -1.75
N THR A 317 31.27 12.47 -1.83
CA THR A 317 32.09 12.99 -0.73
C THR A 317 31.28 13.54 0.45
N GLY A 318 30.12 14.14 0.18
CA GLY A 318 29.20 14.73 1.17
C GLY A 318 28.25 13.74 1.85
N LEU A 319 28.36 12.44 1.57
CA LEU A 319 27.44 11.44 2.08
C LEU A 319 27.50 11.31 3.61
N ARG A 320 28.70 11.36 4.18
CA ARG A 320 28.95 11.23 5.64
C ARG A 320 28.46 12.43 6.45
N GLU A 321 28.43 13.62 5.84
CA GLU A 321 28.01 14.85 6.51
C GLU A 321 26.48 14.93 6.67
N THR A 322 25.76 14.38 5.70
CA THR A 322 24.30 14.52 5.57
C THR A 322 23.55 13.26 5.95
N THR A 323 24.20 12.10 5.89
CA THR A 323 23.60 10.80 6.22
C THR A 323 24.48 10.04 7.21
N SER A 324 23.92 9.02 7.84
CA SER A 324 24.68 8.08 8.68
C SER A 324 25.49 7.07 7.87
N LEU A 325 25.52 7.20 6.54
CA LEU A 325 26.24 6.29 5.65
C LEU A 325 27.70 6.71 5.58
N THR A 326 28.58 5.71 5.65
CA THR A 326 30.02 5.87 5.48
C THR A 326 30.43 5.33 4.12
N ASN A 327 31.29 6.06 3.41
CA ASN A 327 31.94 5.53 2.23
C ASN A 327 33.07 4.59 2.66
N THR A 328 33.15 3.44 2.02
CA THR A 328 34.23 2.47 2.21
C THR A 328 34.81 2.15 0.86
N THR A 329 36.13 2.25 0.73
CA THR A 329 36.88 1.79 -0.45
C THR A 329 37.57 0.48 -0.10
N ILE A 330 37.51 -0.50 -0.98
CA ILE A 330 38.18 -1.79 -0.81
C ILE A 330 39.39 -1.81 -1.73
N THR A 331 40.60 -1.79 -1.18
CA THR A 331 41.84 -1.94 -1.96
C THR A 331 42.24 -3.40 -2.00
N GLN A 332 42.42 -3.95 -3.19
CA GLN A 332 42.87 -5.33 -3.40
C GLN A 332 44.37 -5.36 -3.68
N ARG A 333 45.08 -6.35 -3.14
CA ARG A 333 46.53 -6.54 -3.33
C ARG A 333 46.96 -8.01 -3.46
N PRO A 334 46.52 -8.74 -4.50
CA PRO A 334 46.97 -10.11 -4.73
C PRO A 334 48.43 -10.16 -5.16
N ARG A 335 49.10 -11.26 -4.78
CA ARG A 335 50.50 -11.53 -5.10
C ARG A 335 50.63 -12.87 -5.80
N PHE A 336 51.35 -12.87 -6.91
CA PHE A 336 51.58 -14.03 -7.77
C PHE A 336 53.07 -14.36 -7.80
N ARG A 337 53.41 -15.65 -7.86
CA ARG A 337 54.79 -16.07 -8.11
C ARG A 337 55.07 -15.92 -9.60
N TYR A 338 56.10 -15.16 -9.93
CA TYR A 338 56.49 -14.92 -11.30
C TYR A 338 58.01 -14.91 -11.42
N SER A 339 58.55 -15.87 -12.17
CA SER A 339 59.99 -16.04 -12.37
C SER A 339 60.53 -15.51 -13.70
N GLY A 340 59.67 -14.88 -14.49
CA GLY A 340 60.03 -14.37 -15.82
C GLY A 340 60.60 -12.95 -15.78
N GLY A 341 61.22 -12.53 -16.89
CA GLY A 341 61.69 -11.16 -17.05
C GLY A 341 60.53 -10.16 -17.14
N ALA A 342 60.66 -9.01 -16.47
CA ALA A 342 59.62 -7.99 -16.41
C ALA A 342 59.11 -7.56 -17.79
N ARG A 343 60.01 -7.45 -18.77
CA ARG A 343 59.69 -7.08 -20.16
C ARG A 343 58.76 -8.07 -20.86
N ALA A 344 58.84 -9.35 -20.53
CA ALA A 344 57.99 -10.38 -21.14
C ALA A 344 56.55 -10.26 -20.65
N LEU A 345 56.36 -10.04 -19.33
CA LEU A 345 55.05 -9.81 -18.74
C LEU A 345 54.41 -8.51 -19.24
N VAL A 346 55.17 -7.41 -19.21
CA VAL A 346 54.69 -6.11 -19.67
C VAL A 346 54.26 -6.17 -21.15
N ARG A 347 55.03 -6.86 -22.00
CA ARG A 347 54.67 -7.07 -23.42
C ARG A 347 53.38 -7.89 -23.59
N ALA A 348 53.16 -8.90 -22.76
CA ALA A 348 51.94 -9.70 -22.80
C ALA A 348 50.72 -8.86 -22.37
N LEU A 349 50.85 -8.09 -21.30
CA LEU A 349 49.79 -7.21 -20.79
C LEU A 349 49.48 -6.04 -21.72
N SER A 350 50.49 -5.49 -22.40
CA SER A 350 50.33 -4.41 -23.38
C SER A 350 49.45 -4.79 -24.59
N ARG A 351 49.20 -6.09 -24.82
CA ARG A 351 48.26 -6.57 -25.85
C ARG A 351 46.80 -6.51 -25.40
N LEU A 352 46.56 -6.43 -24.10
CA LEU A 352 45.23 -6.48 -23.48
C LEU A 352 44.80 -5.12 -22.94
N VAL A 353 45.75 -4.38 -22.35
CA VAL A 353 45.48 -3.14 -21.61
C VAL A 353 46.61 -2.15 -21.90
N ALA A 354 46.30 -0.85 -21.92
CA ALA A 354 47.34 0.18 -22.00
C ALA A 354 48.23 0.10 -20.74
N VAL A 355 49.56 0.15 -20.91
CA VAL A 355 50.51 0.03 -19.81
C VAL A 355 51.44 1.23 -19.80
N ASP A 356 51.37 2.01 -18.72
CA ASP A 356 52.24 3.17 -18.49
C ASP A 356 53.31 2.81 -17.45
N GLU A 357 54.57 3.10 -17.75
CA GLU A 357 55.68 2.88 -16.81
C GLU A 357 55.72 4.01 -15.79
N VAL A 358 55.61 3.67 -14.49
CA VAL A 358 55.48 4.68 -13.44
C VAL A 358 56.83 5.04 -12.85
N HIS A 359 57.72 4.07 -12.55
CA HIS A 359 59.09 4.30 -12.08
C HIS A 359 59.98 3.05 -12.31
N GLY A 360 61.10 3.23 -13.03
CA GLY A 360 62.19 2.26 -13.15
C GLY A 360 63.41 2.88 -13.84
N ASN A 361 64.51 3.09 -13.11
CA ASN A 361 65.79 3.41 -13.73
C ASN A 361 66.19 2.24 -14.64
N VAL A 362 66.29 2.48 -15.95
CA VAL A 362 67.00 1.55 -16.85
C VAL A 362 68.48 1.67 -16.52
N VAL A 363 68.96 0.90 -15.54
CA VAL A 363 70.39 0.61 -15.47
C VAL A 363 70.66 -0.43 -16.55
N ALA A 364 71.31 0.01 -17.62
CA ALA A 364 71.82 -0.85 -18.68
C ALA A 364 72.95 -1.74 -18.12
N SER A 365 72.59 -2.79 -17.40
CA SER A 365 73.51 -3.84 -16.98
C SER A 365 72.79 -5.19 -16.95
N GLY A 366 72.47 -5.76 -18.12
CA GLY A 366 72.36 -7.21 -18.34
C GLY A 366 71.46 -8.10 -17.47
N GLN A 367 70.76 -7.59 -16.46
CA GLN A 367 69.86 -8.32 -15.55
C GLN A 367 68.54 -7.55 -15.47
N ASP A 368 67.44 -8.20 -15.83
CA ASP A 368 66.06 -7.69 -15.73
C ASP A 368 65.69 -7.52 -14.25
N ASP A 369 66.11 -6.41 -13.65
CA ASP A 369 65.70 -6.01 -12.31
C ASP A 369 64.26 -5.47 -12.35
N GLY A 370 63.47 -5.78 -11.31
CA GLY A 370 62.04 -5.48 -11.22
C GLY A 370 61.63 -4.01 -11.43
N GLY A 371 60.32 -3.75 -11.47
CA GLY A 371 59.78 -2.40 -11.73
C GLY A 371 58.30 -2.25 -11.38
N THR A 372 57.75 -1.05 -11.60
CA THR A 372 56.34 -0.72 -11.34
C THR A 372 55.67 -0.07 -12.55
N TRP A 373 54.51 -0.60 -12.95
CA TRP A 373 53.69 -0.16 -14.07
C TRP A 373 52.26 0.12 -13.64
N ARG A 374 51.57 1.02 -14.36
CA ARG A 374 50.13 1.25 -14.26
C ARG A 374 49.44 0.66 -15.48
N LEU A 375 48.46 -0.19 -15.24
CA LEU A 375 47.58 -0.76 -16.26
C LEU A 375 46.34 0.13 -16.35
N GLN A 376 46.15 0.79 -17.49
CA GLN A 376 45.07 1.74 -17.78
C GLN A 376 44.87 2.82 -16.70
N GLY A 377 45.92 3.18 -15.96
CA GLY A 377 45.89 4.19 -14.91
C GLY A 377 45.32 3.74 -13.56
N ASP A 378 44.52 2.66 -13.55
CA ASP A 378 43.71 2.25 -12.39
C ASP A 378 44.29 1.06 -11.59
N VAL A 379 45.11 0.21 -12.22
CA VAL A 379 45.72 -0.96 -11.56
C VAL A 379 47.24 -0.83 -11.56
N THR A 380 47.87 -0.99 -10.40
CA THR A 380 49.33 -0.92 -10.24
C THR A 380 49.92 -2.33 -10.24
N LEU A 381 50.85 -2.62 -11.16
CA LEU A 381 51.63 -3.85 -11.21
C LEU A 381 53.05 -3.57 -10.70
N THR A 382 53.50 -4.32 -9.70
CA THR A 382 54.88 -4.28 -9.20
C THR A 382 55.53 -5.65 -9.33
N ILE A 383 56.67 -5.72 -10.00
CA ILE A 383 57.45 -6.96 -10.15
C ILE A 383 58.71 -6.83 -9.28
N ASP A 384 58.88 -7.74 -8.33
CA ASP A 384 60.10 -7.90 -7.54
C ASP A 384 60.87 -9.13 -8.06
N ALA A 385 61.87 -8.88 -8.90
CA ALA A 385 62.69 -9.93 -9.51
C ALA A 385 63.54 -10.70 -8.47
N LYS A 386 63.90 -10.08 -7.34
CA LYS A 386 64.68 -10.76 -6.28
C LYS A 386 63.82 -11.76 -5.51
N ARG A 387 62.56 -11.42 -5.29
CA ARG A 387 61.59 -12.28 -4.59
C ARG A 387 60.75 -13.16 -5.51
N GLN A 388 60.88 -12.97 -6.83
CA GLN A 388 60.08 -13.65 -7.86
C GLN A 388 58.57 -13.46 -7.64
N LEU A 389 58.16 -12.23 -7.33
CA LEU A 389 56.77 -11.87 -7.03
C LEU A 389 56.26 -10.76 -7.94
N ALA A 390 55.08 -10.96 -8.51
CA ALA A 390 54.29 -9.92 -9.16
C ALA A 390 53.11 -9.56 -8.24
N THR A 391 52.97 -8.29 -7.88
CA THR A 391 51.89 -7.77 -7.05
C THR A 391 51.01 -6.86 -7.89
N LEU A 392 49.70 -7.13 -7.92
CA LEU A 392 48.72 -6.19 -8.45
C LEU A 392 48.11 -5.43 -7.27
N GLU A 393 47.82 -4.15 -7.44
CA GLU A 393 47.18 -3.31 -6.43
C GLU A 393 46.20 -2.33 -7.09
N TRP A 394 44.95 -2.31 -6.63
CA TRP A 394 43.91 -1.40 -7.14
C TRP A 394 42.79 -1.18 -6.12
N ASP A 395 42.04 -0.10 -6.29
CA ASP A 395 40.78 0.12 -5.57
C ASP A 395 39.62 -0.53 -6.35
N ALA A 396 38.85 -1.37 -5.66
CA ALA A 396 37.78 -2.17 -6.26
C ALA A 396 36.76 -1.29 -6.97
N SER A 397 36.60 -1.52 -8.26
CA SER A 397 35.64 -0.87 -9.12
C SER A 397 35.38 -1.75 -10.34
N PRO A 398 34.21 -1.66 -11.00
CA PRO A 398 33.89 -2.53 -12.13
C PRO A 398 34.94 -2.52 -13.25
N ILE A 399 35.59 -1.37 -13.47
CA ILE A 399 36.63 -1.21 -14.51
C ILE A 399 37.97 -1.76 -14.01
N ALA A 400 38.41 -1.35 -12.82
CA ALA A 400 39.69 -1.79 -12.27
C ALA A 400 39.71 -3.29 -11.97
N ASP A 401 38.60 -3.86 -11.49
CA ASP A 401 38.44 -5.30 -11.24
C ASP A 401 38.58 -6.09 -12.55
N MET A 402 37.92 -5.65 -13.64
CA MET A 402 38.05 -6.28 -14.96
C MET A 402 39.50 -6.25 -15.48
N ILE A 403 40.19 -5.11 -15.33
CA ILE A 403 41.59 -4.97 -15.73
C ILE A 403 42.49 -5.89 -14.88
N ALA A 404 42.26 -5.92 -13.58
CA ALA A 404 43.03 -6.72 -12.65
C ALA A 404 42.82 -8.23 -12.87
N ASP A 405 41.60 -8.66 -13.20
CA ASP A 405 41.29 -10.06 -13.54
C ASP A 405 42.00 -10.48 -14.83
N ALA A 406 41.97 -9.64 -15.87
CA ALA A 406 42.70 -9.90 -17.12
C ALA A 406 44.22 -9.99 -16.88
N ALA A 407 44.76 -9.11 -16.04
CA ALA A 407 46.17 -9.13 -15.67
C ALA A 407 46.53 -10.37 -14.83
N SER A 408 45.66 -10.74 -13.89
CA SER A 408 45.80 -11.94 -13.05
C SER A 408 45.77 -13.22 -13.89
N ALA A 409 44.83 -13.33 -14.83
CA ALA A 409 44.74 -14.46 -15.75
C ALA A 409 46.01 -14.60 -16.61
N THR A 410 46.54 -13.49 -17.10
CA THR A 410 47.80 -13.47 -17.87
C THR A 410 48.99 -13.93 -17.03
N LEU A 411 49.07 -13.45 -15.78
CA LEU A 411 50.09 -13.87 -14.82
C LEU A 411 50.03 -15.37 -14.53
N LEU A 412 48.83 -15.89 -14.27
CA LEU A 412 48.61 -17.32 -14.02
C LEU A 412 48.93 -18.17 -15.25
N GLN A 413 48.58 -17.72 -16.45
CA GLN A 413 48.91 -18.43 -17.69
C GLN A 413 50.44 -18.51 -17.90
N LEU A 414 51.16 -17.42 -17.63
CA LEU A 414 52.62 -17.40 -17.72
C LEU A 414 53.28 -18.27 -16.63
N GLN A 415 52.72 -18.27 -15.42
CA GLN A 415 53.17 -19.15 -14.34
C GLN A 415 52.97 -20.63 -14.70
N ALA A 416 51.83 -21.00 -15.27
CA ALA A 416 51.55 -22.36 -15.72
C ALA A 416 52.56 -22.82 -16.79
N ARG A 417 52.89 -21.94 -17.75
CA ARG A 417 53.92 -22.21 -18.78
C ARG A 417 55.32 -22.40 -18.21
N GLN A 418 55.65 -21.77 -17.09
CA GLN A 418 56.94 -21.96 -16.41
C GLN A 418 57.01 -23.29 -15.67
N LEU A 419 55.88 -23.80 -15.18
CA LEU A 419 55.80 -25.05 -14.41
C LEU A 419 55.69 -26.31 -15.29
N ALA A 420 55.28 -26.18 -16.55
CA ALA A 420 55.16 -27.30 -17.49
C ALA A 420 55.92 -27.05 -18.81
N PRO A 421 57.26 -27.21 -18.82
CA PRO A 421 58.07 -27.00 -20.04
C PRO A 421 57.83 -28.04 -21.15
N GLU A 422 57.21 -29.18 -20.83
CA GLU A 422 56.99 -30.32 -21.75
C GLU A 422 55.76 -30.17 -22.67
N LEU A 423 54.87 -29.20 -22.43
CA LEU A 423 53.67 -28.97 -23.25
C LEU A 423 53.94 -28.17 -24.56
N LYS A 424 55.22 -27.97 -24.93
CA LYS A 424 55.61 -27.15 -26.09
C LYS A 424 55.18 -27.73 -27.45
N ASP A 425 54.97 -29.05 -27.56
CA ASP A 425 54.78 -29.70 -28.86
C ASP A 425 53.31 -29.91 -29.30
N GLU A 426 52.33 -29.82 -28.41
CA GLU A 426 50.92 -30.04 -28.79
C GLU A 426 50.22 -28.79 -29.32
N PHE A 427 50.51 -27.61 -28.76
CA PHE A 427 49.81 -26.37 -29.16
C PHE A 427 50.28 -25.80 -30.51
N VAL A 428 51.52 -26.07 -30.93
CA VAL A 428 52.02 -25.64 -32.26
C VAL A 428 51.36 -26.46 -33.38
N ARG A 429 50.98 -27.73 -33.12
CA ARG A 429 50.26 -28.56 -34.10
C ARG A 429 48.82 -28.10 -34.32
N ALA A 430 48.14 -27.61 -33.28
CA ALA A 430 46.76 -27.12 -33.41
C ALA A 430 46.63 -25.82 -34.22
N ALA A 431 47.67 -24.96 -34.21
CA ALA A 431 47.67 -23.69 -34.95
C ALA A 431 48.14 -23.80 -36.42
N SER A 432 48.52 -25.00 -36.87
CA SER A 432 49.16 -25.22 -38.20
C SER A 432 48.24 -25.83 -39.26
N GLN A 433 46.95 -26.03 -39.00
CA GLN A 433 46.01 -26.48 -40.03
C GLN A 433 45.33 -25.28 -40.70
N PRO A 434 45.49 -25.09 -42.02
CA PRO A 434 44.72 -24.08 -42.74
C PRO A 434 43.30 -24.60 -42.92
N GLU A 435 42.31 -23.91 -42.35
CA GLU A 435 40.91 -24.12 -42.73
C GLU A 435 40.75 -23.81 -44.21
N ALA A 436 40.39 -24.84 -44.98
CA ALA A 436 40.10 -24.73 -46.38
C ALA A 436 38.84 -23.86 -46.57
N ALA A 437 39.03 -22.74 -47.27
CA ALA A 437 37.96 -21.94 -47.82
C ALA A 437 37.05 -22.80 -48.71
N ALA A 438 35.79 -22.94 -48.31
CA ALA A 438 34.70 -23.33 -49.20
C ALA A 438 33.82 -22.09 -49.42
N GLY A 439 34.14 -21.34 -50.48
CA GLY A 439 33.24 -20.33 -51.03
C GLY A 439 32.13 -21.00 -51.85
N GLY A 440 30.90 -20.55 -51.65
CA GLY A 440 29.75 -20.89 -52.46
C GLY A 440 28.64 -19.86 -52.26
N ALA A 441 28.57 -18.89 -53.17
CA ALA A 441 27.53 -17.87 -53.21
C ALA A 441 26.17 -18.45 -53.64
N GLY A 442 25.07 -17.93 -53.07
CA GLY A 442 23.75 -17.95 -53.70
C GLY A 442 22.55 -18.11 -52.75
N GLY A 443 21.67 -17.10 -52.74
CA GLY A 443 20.22 -17.29 -52.52
C GLY A 443 19.65 -16.73 -51.22
N GLU A 444 18.94 -15.62 -51.33
CA GLU A 444 17.98 -15.14 -50.33
C GLU A 444 16.87 -16.18 -50.09
N ALA A 445 16.71 -16.69 -48.87
CA ALA A 445 15.51 -17.40 -48.41
C ALA A 445 15.36 -17.43 -46.86
N SER A 446 14.27 -16.81 -46.37
CA SER A 446 13.52 -17.06 -45.12
C SER A 446 14.22 -17.00 -43.73
N SER A 447 13.75 -16.07 -42.89
CA SER A 447 14.31 -15.62 -41.61
C SER A 447 13.91 -16.40 -40.34
N ALA A 448 13.39 -17.63 -40.43
CA ALA A 448 12.93 -18.39 -39.25
C ALA A 448 13.77 -19.66 -38.95
N ASP A 449 14.27 -20.33 -39.99
CA ASP A 449 15.08 -21.54 -39.84
C ASP A 449 16.51 -21.23 -39.37
N ASP A 450 17.06 -20.06 -39.75
CA ASP A 450 18.42 -19.63 -39.36
C ASP A 450 18.51 -19.27 -37.87
N GLU A 451 17.44 -18.73 -37.26
CA GLU A 451 17.43 -18.42 -35.82
C GLU A 451 17.34 -19.69 -34.97
N SER A 452 16.57 -20.68 -35.41
CA SER A 452 16.44 -21.97 -34.73
C SER A 452 17.75 -22.77 -34.78
N GLY A 453 18.45 -22.76 -35.92
CA GLY A 453 19.77 -23.37 -36.08
C GLY A 453 20.85 -22.73 -35.19
N ARG A 454 20.86 -21.39 -35.08
CA ARG A 454 21.77 -20.67 -34.17
C ARG A 454 21.53 -21.01 -32.70
N ARG A 455 20.26 -21.18 -32.29
CA ARG A 455 19.91 -21.58 -30.92
C ARG A 455 20.37 -23.00 -30.61
N VAL A 456 20.21 -23.93 -31.55
CA VAL A 456 20.70 -25.31 -31.41
C VAL A 456 22.22 -25.33 -31.26
N SER A 457 22.95 -24.58 -32.11
CA SER A 457 24.42 -24.46 -32.01
C SER A 457 24.85 -23.91 -30.65
N ALA A 458 24.25 -22.80 -30.19
CA ALA A 458 24.62 -22.19 -28.92
C ALA A 458 24.40 -23.12 -27.71
N VAL A 459 23.37 -23.97 -27.74
CA VAL A 459 23.11 -24.95 -26.68
C VAL A 459 24.14 -26.10 -26.74
N LEU A 460 24.51 -26.56 -27.93
CA LEU A 460 25.53 -27.59 -28.10
C LEU A 460 26.92 -27.09 -27.68
N ASP A 461 27.28 -25.84 -27.99
CA ASP A 461 28.53 -25.22 -27.56
C ASP A 461 28.61 -25.12 -26.03
N LEU A 462 27.52 -24.69 -25.38
CA LEU A 462 27.43 -24.65 -23.91
C LEU A 462 27.59 -26.03 -23.27
N LEU A 463 26.95 -27.05 -23.85
CA LEU A 463 27.07 -28.43 -23.39
C LEU A 463 28.50 -28.97 -23.61
N ALA A 464 29.16 -28.56 -24.69
CA ALA A 464 30.52 -28.97 -25.00
C ALA A 464 31.54 -28.34 -24.03
N GLU A 465 31.33 -27.08 -23.64
CA GLU A 465 32.13 -26.43 -22.58
C GLU A 465 31.92 -27.08 -21.21
N THR A 466 30.70 -27.53 -20.92
CA THR A 466 30.33 -28.08 -19.60
C THR A 466 30.76 -29.54 -19.43
N TYR A 467 30.60 -30.37 -20.47
CA TYR A 467 30.76 -31.83 -20.41
C TYR A 467 31.82 -32.40 -21.37
N GLY A 468 32.49 -31.56 -22.17
CA GLY A 468 33.53 -31.98 -23.12
C GLY A 468 32.99 -32.34 -24.51
N SER A 469 33.70 -33.19 -25.26
CA SER A 469 33.40 -33.45 -26.67
C SER A 469 32.01 -34.08 -26.90
N ILE A 470 31.21 -33.46 -27.76
CA ILE A 470 29.91 -33.97 -28.23
C ILE A 470 30.10 -34.60 -29.61
N ALA A 471 29.57 -35.80 -29.81
CA ALA A 471 29.59 -36.49 -31.11
C ALA A 471 28.20 -36.48 -31.75
N GLU A 472 28.10 -35.98 -32.98
CA GLU A 472 26.88 -36.11 -33.78
C GLU A 472 26.80 -37.53 -34.36
N LEU A 473 25.68 -38.21 -34.15
CA LEU A 473 25.44 -39.57 -34.64
C LEU A 473 24.82 -39.54 -36.05
N PRO A 474 25.18 -40.48 -36.94
CA PRO A 474 24.63 -40.53 -38.29
C PRO A 474 23.12 -40.80 -38.28
N HIS A 475 22.37 -40.08 -39.12
CA HIS A 475 20.91 -40.11 -39.16
C HIS A 475 20.33 -41.53 -39.33
N ILE A 476 19.61 -42.00 -38.31
CA ILE A 476 18.84 -43.26 -38.38
C ILE A 476 17.41 -42.92 -38.79
N LYS A 477 16.89 -43.58 -39.84
CA LYS A 477 15.47 -43.50 -40.22
C LYS A 477 14.64 -44.22 -39.14
N SER A 478 13.88 -43.48 -38.34
CA SER A 478 12.86 -44.05 -37.46
C SER A 478 11.65 -44.53 -38.27
N GLU A 479 10.99 -45.62 -37.85
CA GLU A 479 9.80 -46.25 -38.47
C GLU A 479 8.52 -45.38 -38.47
N GLY A 480 8.65 -44.06 -38.32
CA GLY A 480 7.58 -43.09 -38.34
C GLY A 480 8.03 -41.76 -38.93
N GLY A 481 8.58 -41.76 -40.15
CA GLY A 481 8.49 -40.62 -41.07
C GLY A 481 9.17 -39.28 -40.74
N GLU A 482 9.91 -39.12 -39.65
CA GLU A 482 10.66 -37.87 -39.36
C GLU A 482 12.17 -38.12 -39.20
N ARG A 483 12.98 -37.35 -39.91
CA ARG A 483 14.45 -37.30 -39.75
C ARG A 483 14.74 -36.39 -38.55
N LYS A 484 15.25 -36.93 -37.44
CA LYS A 484 15.73 -36.13 -36.30
C LYS A 484 17.25 -36.25 -36.16
N ARG A 485 17.93 -35.15 -35.83
CA ARG A 485 19.34 -35.15 -35.43
C ARG A 485 19.51 -35.77 -34.03
N GLU A 486 20.61 -36.49 -33.84
CA GLU A 486 20.94 -37.13 -32.58
C GLU A 486 22.40 -36.83 -32.20
N TRP A 487 22.61 -36.39 -30.97
CA TRP A 487 23.94 -36.12 -30.41
C TRP A 487 24.19 -36.97 -29.18
N GLN A 488 25.41 -37.48 -29.06
CA GLN A 488 25.87 -38.27 -27.93
C GLN A 488 26.88 -37.48 -27.09
N LEU A 489 26.68 -37.48 -25.77
CA LEU A 489 27.61 -36.92 -24.79
C LEU A 489 27.75 -37.84 -23.57
N THR A 490 28.78 -37.59 -22.76
CA THR A 490 29.02 -38.31 -21.49
C THR A 490 28.79 -37.37 -20.32
N VAL A 491 27.79 -37.66 -19.50
CA VAL A 491 27.45 -36.89 -18.29
C VAL A 491 27.72 -37.76 -17.08
N CYS A 492 28.60 -37.31 -16.18
CA CYS A 492 28.97 -38.04 -14.96
C CYS A 492 29.37 -39.52 -15.21
N GLY A 493 30.13 -39.76 -16.30
CA GLY A 493 30.59 -41.09 -16.71
C GLY A 493 29.52 -41.99 -17.35
N SER A 494 28.30 -41.49 -17.54
CA SER A 494 27.18 -42.22 -18.15
C SER A 494 26.87 -41.68 -19.55
N ARG A 495 26.40 -42.54 -20.46
CA ARG A 495 26.03 -42.13 -21.83
C ARG A 495 24.70 -41.39 -21.81
N ALA A 496 24.64 -40.24 -22.49
CA ALA A 496 23.41 -39.49 -22.72
C ALA A 496 23.23 -39.20 -24.22
N LEU A 497 21.98 -39.22 -24.67
CA LEU A 497 21.54 -38.99 -26.04
C LEU A 497 20.56 -37.81 -26.06
N LEU A 498 20.82 -36.87 -26.96
CA LEU A 498 19.98 -35.70 -27.25
C LEU A 498 19.36 -35.89 -28.63
N ARG A 499 18.03 -35.85 -28.74
CA ARG A 499 17.31 -35.99 -30.01
C ARG A 499 16.46 -34.75 -30.31
N GLY A 500 16.50 -34.26 -31.54
CA GLY A 500 15.58 -33.22 -32.03
C GLY A 500 16.26 -32.10 -32.81
N ASP A 501 15.52 -31.46 -33.71
CA ASP A 501 16.07 -30.41 -34.59
C ASP A 501 15.84 -28.99 -34.06
N THR A 502 15.07 -28.85 -32.97
CA THR A 502 14.77 -27.57 -32.31
C THR A 502 14.78 -27.75 -30.79
N VAL A 503 15.05 -26.67 -30.06
CA VAL A 503 15.01 -26.66 -28.59
C VAL A 503 13.53 -26.56 -28.14
N PRO A 504 13.02 -27.42 -27.25
CA PRO A 504 13.72 -28.39 -26.38
C PRO A 504 14.08 -29.74 -27.04
N PHE A 505 15.24 -30.30 -26.68
CA PHE A 505 15.65 -31.65 -27.08
C PHE A 505 14.98 -32.74 -26.23
N ASP A 506 14.70 -33.89 -26.83
CA ASP A 506 14.37 -35.12 -26.12
C ASP A 506 15.67 -35.75 -25.58
N VAL A 507 15.72 -36.03 -24.28
CA VAL A 507 16.94 -36.48 -23.59
C VAL A 507 16.75 -37.88 -23.03
N GLU A 508 17.64 -38.79 -23.40
CA GLU A 508 17.74 -40.14 -22.84
C GLU A 508 19.11 -40.33 -22.18
N CYS A 509 19.15 -40.86 -20.96
CA CYS A 509 20.40 -41.18 -20.28
C CYS A 509 20.22 -42.45 -19.44
N ASP A 510 21.27 -43.28 -19.41
CA ASP A 510 21.26 -44.56 -18.70
C ASP A 510 21.21 -44.40 -17.17
N ASN A 511 21.57 -43.21 -16.64
CA ASN A 511 21.59 -42.90 -15.22
C ASN A 511 20.59 -41.77 -14.89
N ALA A 512 19.71 -42.01 -13.90
CA ALA A 512 18.67 -41.07 -13.49
C ALA A 512 19.22 -39.76 -12.91
N ASP A 513 20.31 -39.81 -12.14
CA ASP A 513 20.90 -38.60 -11.53
C ASP A 513 21.55 -37.71 -12.61
N ALA A 514 22.22 -38.33 -13.59
CA ALA A 514 22.80 -37.64 -14.74
C ALA A 514 21.71 -37.05 -15.66
N LEU A 515 20.57 -37.73 -15.79
CA LEU A 515 19.42 -37.25 -16.55
C LEU A 515 18.82 -35.98 -15.91
N ASP A 516 18.67 -35.96 -14.59
CA ASP A 516 18.13 -34.80 -13.88
C ASP A 516 19.08 -33.60 -13.93
N GLU A 517 20.39 -33.82 -13.82
CA GLU A 517 21.39 -32.78 -13.98
C GLU A 517 21.36 -32.17 -15.40
N LEU A 518 21.35 -33.02 -16.43
CA LEU A 518 21.31 -32.60 -17.83
C LEU A 518 20.02 -31.83 -18.14
N LYS A 519 18.87 -32.26 -17.61
CA LYS A 519 17.59 -31.53 -17.72
C LYS A 519 17.66 -30.15 -17.05
N GLN A 520 18.31 -30.03 -15.90
CA GLN A 520 18.48 -28.73 -15.23
C GLN A 520 19.37 -27.77 -16.02
N VAL A 521 20.46 -28.26 -16.61
CA VAL A 521 21.35 -27.45 -17.45
C VAL A 521 20.63 -26.98 -18.72
N LEU A 522 19.91 -27.87 -19.39
CA LEU A 522 19.09 -27.52 -20.57
C LEU A 522 18.00 -26.51 -20.23
N ALA A 523 17.33 -26.66 -19.08
CA ALA A 523 16.30 -25.70 -18.64
C ALA A 523 16.90 -24.31 -18.33
N ARG A 524 18.15 -24.25 -17.84
CA ARG A 524 18.87 -22.97 -17.65
C ARG A 524 19.25 -22.34 -18.98
N ALA A 525 19.79 -23.13 -19.91
CA ALA A 525 20.13 -22.67 -21.26
C ALA A 525 18.90 -22.11 -21.99
N GLN A 526 17.75 -22.77 -21.86
CA GLN A 526 16.48 -22.31 -22.43
C GLN A 526 16.04 -20.95 -21.88
N ARG A 527 16.14 -20.74 -20.55
CA ARG A 527 15.78 -19.44 -19.94
C ARG A 527 16.69 -18.30 -20.38
N VAL A 528 17.96 -18.59 -20.67
CA VAL A 528 18.92 -17.59 -21.16
C VAL A 528 18.63 -17.21 -22.62
N LEU A 529 18.12 -18.17 -23.41
CA LEU A 529 17.80 -17.98 -24.82
C LEU A 529 16.37 -17.47 -25.06
N GLU A 530 15.52 -17.40 -24.04
CA GLU A 530 14.20 -16.75 -24.14
C GLU A 530 14.36 -15.22 -24.21
N PRO A 531 13.86 -14.55 -25.25
CA PRO A 531 13.91 -13.10 -25.35
C PRO A 531 13.11 -12.45 -24.21
N LEU A 532 13.76 -11.54 -23.47
CA LEU A 532 13.15 -10.77 -22.39
C LEU A 532 11.89 -10.03 -22.88
N ARG A 533 10.72 -10.50 -22.45
CA ARG A 533 9.44 -9.81 -22.73
C ARG A 533 9.35 -8.56 -21.85
N LEU A 534 9.63 -7.40 -22.46
CA LEU A 534 9.57 -6.06 -21.83
C LEU A 534 8.20 -5.72 -21.19
N GLY A 535 7.12 -6.44 -21.54
CA GLY A 535 5.78 -6.25 -20.96
C GLY A 535 5.58 -6.80 -19.54
N ALA A 536 6.55 -7.53 -18.98
CA ALA A 536 6.49 -8.00 -17.59
C ALA A 536 7.12 -7.02 -16.57
N LEU A 537 7.63 -5.87 -17.05
CA LEU A 537 8.29 -4.84 -16.23
C LEU A 537 7.48 -3.53 -16.15
N THR A 538 6.24 -3.50 -16.64
CA THR A 538 5.34 -2.32 -16.61
C THR A 538 4.19 -2.47 -15.65
#